data_AF-A0A9X5U4V7-F1
#
_entry.id   AF-A0A9X5U4V7-F1
#
_cell.length_a   1.000
_cell.length_b   1.000
_cell.length_c   1.000
_cell.angle_alpha   90.00
_cell.angle_beta   90.00
_cell.angle_gamma   90.00
#
_symmetry.space_group_name_H-M   'P 1'
#
loop_
_entity.id
_entity.type
_entity.pdbx_description
1 polymer ?
#
loop_
_entity_poly.entity_id
_entity_poly.type
_entity_poly.pdbx_seq_one_letter_code
_entity_poly.pdbx_strand_id
1 'polypeptide(L)'
;MKKIFLILMALNSFTALGNPLGGNPTDGYCQTVDGSACGWGGKGSSQRNVINIPTRWGAIYYNAANRAIGISENNTEGYRSANKEALENCIKAGGGKNPISRKGQGCHMVTEYRNSCAAIAVGGEIGKGRVAGIGGHDYVEGAEKEAIEVCEKGKPFKCEIKYSGCSRHPD
;
A
#
# COMPACT_ATOMS: atom_id res chain seq x y z
N MET A 1 51.98 -3.47 35.69
CA MET A 1 52.38 -2.98 37.02
C MET A 1 51.21 -2.19 37.59
N LYS A 2 50.52 -2.69 38.63
CA LYS A 2 50.70 -2.28 40.05
C LYS A 2 50.37 -0.77 40.20
N LYS A 3 49.32 -0.28 40.87
CA LYS A 3 48.76 -0.66 42.18
C LYS A 3 47.50 0.18 42.52
N ILE A 4 46.56 -0.45 43.24
CA ILE A 4 45.87 0.00 44.49
C ILE A 4 44.81 1.12 44.35
N PHE A 5 43.51 0.80 44.47
CA PHE A 5 42.68 0.63 45.68
C PHE A 5 42.31 1.96 46.36
N LEU A 6 41.00 2.29 46.37
CA LEU A 6 40.32 2.82 47.55
C LEU A 6 38.79 2.68 47.40
N ILE A 7 38.30 1.63 48.04
CA ILE A 7 36.93 1.42 48.46
C ILE A 7 36.69 2.36 49.65
N LEU A 8 35.59 3.11 49.67
CA LEU A 8 34.88 3.36 50.93
C LEU A 8 33.37 3.53 50.67
N MET A 9 32.61 2.59 51.22
CA MET A 9 31.16 2.63 51.37
C MET A 9 30.76 3.64 52.46
N ALA A 10 29.62 4.31 52.25
CA ALA A 10 28.64 4.66 53.28
C ALA A 10 27.32 4.92 52.54
N LEU A 11 26.45 3.92 52.35
CA LEU A 11 25.36 3.57 53.27
C LEU A 11 24.62 4.80 53.82
N ASN A 12 23.55 5.20 53.13
CA ASN A 12 22.30 5.53 53.81
C ASN A 12 21.14 4.93 53.02
N SER A 13 20.56 3.93 53.66
CA SER A 13 19.42 3.13 53.23
C SER A 13 18.14 3.96 53.33
N PHE A 14 17.38 4.06 52.25
CA PHE A 14 15.93 4.05 52.36
C PHE A 14 15.36 3.06 51.34
N THR A 15 14.57 2.17 51.91
CA THR A 15 13.91 1.01 51.33
C THR A 15 12.82 1.42 50.34
N ALA A 16 12.86 0.85 49.13
CA ALA A 16 11.65 0.53 48.38
C ALA A 16 11.89 -0.78 47.62
N LEU A 17 11.11 -1.77 48.00
CA LEU A 17 11.15 -3.17 47.58
C LEU A 17 10.23 -3.36 46.36
N GLY A 18 10.74 -4.02 45.29
CA GLY A 18 9.96 -4.68 44.23
C GLY A 18 9.37 -3.78 43.13
N ASN A 19 9.19 -4.20 41.88
CA ASN A 19 9.56 -5.39 41.09
C ASN A 19 9.41 -5.01 39.59
N PRO A 20 9.86 -5.84 38.64
CA PRO A 20 10.29 -5.41 37.30
C PRO A 20 9.18 -5.52 36.25
N LEU A 21 8.41 -4.48 35.97
CA LEU A 21 7.64 -4.35 34.72
C LEU A 21 7.48 -2.87 34.38
N GLY A 22 8.02 -2.47 33.22
CA GLY A 22 7.87 -1.13 32.67
C GLY A 22 6.42 -0.84 32.25
N GLY A 23 5.92 0.31 32.63
CA GLY A 23 4.64 0.86 32.18
C GLY A 23 4.58 2.37 32.47
N ASN A 24 4.18 3.16 31.49
CA ASN A 24 4.00 4.61 31.58
C ASN A 24 2.70 4.93 32.37
N PRO A 25 2.66 5.87 33.34
CA PRO A 25 1.50 6.09 34.20
C PRO A 25 0.27 6.72 33.52
N THR A 26 0.31 7.00 32.22
CA THR A 26 -0.85 7.46 31.44
C THR A 26 -1.76 6.33 30.96
N ASP A 27 -1.32 5.08 31.08
CA ASP A 27 -2.14 3.91 30.76
C ASP A 27 -2.86 3.47 32.05
N GLY A 28 -4.11 3.94 32.20
CA GLY A 28 -4.99 3.57 33.29
C GLY A 28 -5.20 2.06 33.35
N TYR A 29 -4.40 1.39 34.18
CA TYR A 29 -4.61 -0.01 34.53
C TYR A 29 -5.72 -0.07 35.58
N CYS A 30 -6.93 -0.37 35.13
CA CYS A 30 -8.04 -0.68 36.02
C CYS A 30 -8.73 -1.96 35.52
N GLN A 31 -8.18 -3.12 35.87
CA GLN A 31 -8.96 -4.35 35.91
C GLN A 31 -9.42 -4.55 37.36
N THR A 32 -10.71 -4.36 37.65
CA THR A 32 -11.28 -4.91 38.87
C THR A 32 -11.58 -6.39 38.66
N VAL A 33 -11.42 -7.17 39.73
CA VAL A 33 -11.61 -8.63 39.76
C VAL A 33 -13.06 -9.09 39.56
N ASP A 34 -14.01 -8.16 39.37
CA ASP A 34 -15.45 -8.44 39.23
C ASP A 34 -16.04 -8.02 37.86
N GLY A 35 -15.22 -7.57 36.91
CA GLY A 35 -15.68 -7.26 35.55
C GLY A 35 -16.50 -5.98 35.38
N SER A 36 -16.56 -5.10 36.38
CA SER A 36 -17.20 -3.78 36.22
C SER A 36 -16.20 -2.73 35.72
N ALA A 37 -16.49 -2.10 34.58
CA ALA A 37 -15.68 -0.98 34.08
C ALA A 37 -15.81 0.24 35.01
N CYS A 38 -14.68 0.85 35.36
CA CYS A 38 -14.65 2.10 36.12
C CYS A 38 -15.29 3.20 35.28
N GLY A 39 -16.55 3.54 35.58
CA GLY A 39 -17.22 4.69 34.99
C GLY A 39 -16.48 5.98 35.34
N TRP A 40 -15.90 6.62 34.33
CA TRP A 40 -15.46 8.01 34.43
C TRP A 40 -16.36 8.86 33.55
N GLY A 41 -17.38 9.44 34.19
CA GLY A 41 -18.08 10.60 33.67
C GLY A 41 -17.10 11.77 33.62
N GLY A 42 -16.71 12.17 32.40
CA GLY A 42 -15.85 13.32 32.17
C GLY A 42 -16.13 13.89 30.79
N LYS A 43 -16.79 15.04 30.75
CA LYS A 43 -16.90 15.90 29.57
C LYS A 43 -15.49 16.35 29.15
N GLY A 44 -14.82 15.53 28.36
CA GLY A 44 -13.62 15.90 27.61
C GLY A 44 -13.91 15.62 26.15
N SER A 45 -14.25 16.64 25.39
CA SER A 45 -14.25 16.55 23.93
C SER A 45 -12.79 16.37 23.50
N SER A 46 -12.32 15.13 23.50
CA SER A 46 -11.14 14.78 22.72
C SER A 46 -11.56 15.01 21.28
N GLN A 47 -11.28 16.21 20.75
CA GLN A 47 -11.37 16.47 19.32
C GLN A 47 -10.42 15.47 18.67
N ARG A 48 -10.96 14.32 18.21
CA ARG A 48 -10.26 13.52 17.23
C ARG A 48 -10.10 14.45 16.04
N ASN A 49 -8.88 14.90 15.80
CA ASN A 49 -8.53 15.50 14.52
C ASN A 49 -8.72 14.40 13.47
N VAL A 50 -9.92 14.34 12.90
CA VAL A 50 -10.21 13.45 11.77
C VAL A 50 -9.48 14.04 10.58
N ILE A 51 -8.26 13.56 10.34
CA ILE A 51 -7.55 13.87 9.11
C ILE A 51 -8.28 13.10 8.00
N ASN A 52 -9.12 13.80 7.25
CA ASN A 52 -9.74 13.25 6.05
C ASN A 52 -8.70 13.22 4.94
N ILE A 53 -7.87 12.18 4.89
CA ILE A 53 -7.00 11.93 3.74
C ILE A 53 -7.91 11.51 2.59
N PRO A 54 -8.01 12.32 1.51
CA PRO A 54 -8.88 11.99 0.39
C PRO A 54 -8.42 10.67 -0.21
N THR A 55 -9.38 9.78 -0.47
CA THR A 55 -9.07 8.53 -1.15
C THR A 55 -8.64 8.83 -2.57
N ARG A 56 -7.50 8.27 -2.96
CA ARG A 56 -6.94 8.34 -4.30
C ARG A 56 -7.10 6.97 -4.95
N TRP A 57 -7.74 6.95 -6.11
CA TRP A 57 -7.93 5.76 -6.93
C TRP A 57 -7.03 5.82 -8.15
N GLY A 58 -6.56 4.66 -8.56
CA GLY A 58 -5.94 4.47 -9.85
C GLY A 58 -6.49 3.22 -10.53
N ALA A 59 -6.35 3.19 -11.84
CA ALA A 59 -6.76 2.06 -12.67
C ALA A 59 -5.81 1.91 -13.85
N ILE A 60 -5.58 0.66 -14.27
CA ILE A 60 -4.75 0.33 -15.42
C ILE A 60 -5.59 -0.51 -16.38
N TYR A 61 -5.68 -0.03 -17.62
CA TYR A 61 -6.34 -0.72 -18.73
C TYR A 61 -5.31 -1.15 -19.77
N TYR A 62 -5.58 -2.27 -20.42
CA TYR A 62 -4.71 -2.81 -21.46
C TYR A 62 -5.53 -3.34 -22.65
N ASN A 63 -5.00 -3.17 -23.85
CA ASN A 63 -5.50 -3.82 -25.05
C ASN A 63 -4.43 -4.72 -25.66
N ALA A 64 -4.70 -6.03 -25.67
CA ALA A 64 -3.74 -7.02 -26.16
C ALA A 64 -3.58 -7.05 -27.69
N ALA A 65 -4.49 -6.44 -28.46
CA ALA A 65 -4.42 -6.41 -29.92
C ALA A 65 -3.43 -5.37 -30.44
N ASN A 66 -3.34 -4.21 -29.80
CA ASN A 66 -2.45 -3.11 -30.19
C ASN A 66 -1.45 -2.69 -29.08
N ARG A 67 -1.44 -3.39 -27.94
CA ARG A 67 -0.61 -3.10 -26.76
C ARG A 67 -0.82 -1.74 -26.13
N ALA A 68 -1.96 -1.11 -26.37
CA ALA A 68 -2.29 0.15 -25.74
C ALA A 68 -2.46 -0.03 -24.23
N ILE A 69 -1.93 0.91 -23.46
CA ILE A 69 -2.06 0.97 -22.00
C ILE A 69 -2.69 2.31 -21.66
N GLY A 70 -3.71 2.28 -20.83
CA GLY A 70 -4.34 3.46 -20.27
C GLY A 70 -4.21 3.45 -18.75
N ILE A 71 -3.83 4.59 -18.19
CA ILE A 71 -3.62 4.77 -16.76
C ILE A 71 -4.53 5.89 -16.30
N SER A 72 -5.15 5.72 -15.13
CA SER A 72 -5.58 6.82 -14.28
C SER A 72 -4.80 6.69 -12.97
N GLU A 73 -4.23 7.80 -12.53
CA GLU A 73 -3.46 7.88 -11.29
C GLU A 73 -4.00 9.05 -10.45
N ASN A 74 -4.03 8.88 -9.13
CA ASN A 74 -4.36 9.94 -8.17
C ASN A 74 -5.76 10.55 -8.29
N ASN A 75 -6.71 9.80 -8.86
CA ASN A 75 -8.09 10.25 -9.04
C ASN A 75 -8.82 10.35 -7.69
N THR A 76 -9.33 11.53 -7.38
CA THR A 76 -10.06 11.83 -6.13
C THR A 76 -11.56 11.66 -6.20
N GLU A 77 -12.12 11.59 -7.41
CA GLU A 77 -13.56 11.53 -7.60
C GLU A 77 -14.12 10.14 -7.26
N GLY A 78 -13.31 9.10 -7.46
CA GLY A 78 -13.63 7.73 -7.06
C GLY A 78 -13.24 6.69 -8.10
N TYR A 79 -13.41 5.41 -7.75
CA TYR A 79 -13.03 4.29 -8.61
C TYR A 79 -13.69 4.34 -10.01
N ARG A 80 -14.96 4.74 -10.11
CA ARG A 80 -15.65 4.84 -11.41
C ARG A 80 -15.02 5.88 -12.34
N SER A 81 -14.64 7.04 -11.78
CA SER A 81 -13.96 8.09 -12.54
C SER A 81 -12.58 7.60 -12.98
N ALA A 82 -11.82 6.97 -12.08
CA ALA A 82 -10.52 6.40 -12.39
C ALA A 82 -10.59 5.34 -13.51
N ASN A 83 -11.56 4.43 -13.46
CA ASN A 83 -11.76 3.42 -14.50
C ASN A 83 -12.16 4.03 -15.85
N LYS A 84 -13.05 5.03 -15.84
CA LYS A 84 -13.46 5.73 -17.05
C LYS A 84 -12.26 6.42 -17.71
N GLU A 85 -11.49 7.17 -16.92
CA GLU A 85 -10.29 7.86 -17.37
C GLU A 85 -9.25 6.89 -17.92
N ALA A 86 -8.95 5.80 -17.20
CA ALA A 86 -8.00 4.79 -17.66
C ALA A 86 -8.45 4.10 -18.96
N LEU A 87 -9.74 3.81 -19.10
CA LEU A 87 -10.32 3.26 -20.34
C LEU A 87 -10.15 4.23 -21.52
N GLU A 88 -10.52 5.50 -21.34
CA GLU A 88 -10.39 6.54 -22.36
C GLU A 88 -8.92 6.72 -22.77
N ASN A 89 -8.02 6.76 -21.79
CA ASN A 89 -6.58 6.84 -22.02
C ASN A 89 -6.05 5.62 -22.78
N CYS A 90 -6.55 4.41 -22.51
CA CYS A 90 -6.16 3.21 -23.25
C CYS A 90 -6.57 3.30 -24.72
N ILE A 91 -7.80 3.73 -25.00
CA ILE A 91 -8.31 3.89 -26.36
C ILE A 91 -7.51 4.98 -27.10
N LYS A 92 -7.21 6.10 -26.43
CA LYS A 92 -6.40 7.19 -26.96
C LYS A 92 -4.98 6.73 -27.28
N ALA A 93 -4.33 6.01 -26.37
CA ALA A 93 -3.00 5.43 -26.58
C ALA A 93 -2.98 4.41 -27.74
N GLY A 94 -4.10 3.75 -28.00
CA GLY A 94 -4.32 2.88 -29.16
C GLY A 94 -4.59 3.59 -30.49
N GLY A 95 -4.34 4.90 -30.58
CA GLY A 95 -4.63 5.72 -31.75
C GLY A 95 -6.13 5.99 -31.95
N GLY A 96 -6.89 6.06 -30.85
CA GLY A 96 -8.35 6.23 -30.87
C GLY A 96 -9.12 4.97 -31.26
N LYS A 97 -8.44 3.83 -31.39
CA LYS A 97 -9.05 2.55 -31.77
C LYS A 97 -9.11 1.62 -30.56
N ASN A 98 -10.21 0.87 -30.48
CA ASN A 98 -10.39 -0.18 -29.49
C ASN A 98 -10.54 -1.57 -30.14
N PRO A 99 -9.50 -2.09 -30.83
CA PRO A 99 -9.59 -3.37 -31.52
C PRO A 99 -9.77 -4.52 -30.53
N ILE A 100 -10.50 -5.56 -30.94
CA ILE A 100 -10.74 -6.75 -30.13
C ILE A 100 -9.57 -7.73 -30.32
N SER A 101 -8.95 -8.14 -29.22
CA SER A 101 -7.88 -9.13 -29.21
C SER A 101 -8.40 -10.56 -29.46
N ARG A 102 -7.48 -11.51 -29.66
CA ARG A 102 -7.81 -12.94 -29.78
C ARG A 102 -8.61 -13.50 -28.59
N LYS A 103 -8.57 -12.84 -27.44
CA LYS A 103 -9.34 -13.19 -26.23
C LYS A 103 -10.73 -12.55 -26.19
N GLY A 104 -11.16 -11.88 -27.26
CA GLY A 104 -12.47 -11.20 -27.30
C GLY A 104 -12.51 -9.88 -26.53
N GLN A 105 -11.36 -9.35 -26.09
CA GLN A 105 -11.27 -8.15 -25.27
C GLN A 105 -10.54 -7.03 -26.00
N GLY A 106 -11.11 -5.82 -25.97
CA GLY A 106 -10.40 -4.58 -26.29
C GLY A 106 -9.62 -4.06 -25.08
N CYS A 107 -9.59 -2.74 -24.89
CA CYS A 107 -9.19 -2.09 -23.65
C CYS A 107 -10.07 -2.61 -22.52
N HIS A 108 -9.46 -3.31 -21.57
CA HIS A 108 -10.12 -3.85 -20.39
C HIS A 108 -9.27 -3.55 -19.16
N MET A 109 -9.93 -3.48 -18.00
CA MET A 109 -9.26 -3.27 -16.72
C MET A 109 -8.36 -4.46 -16.41
N VAL A 110 -7.12 -4.16 -16.05
CA VAL A 110 -6.13 -5.13 -15.58
C VAL A 110 -6.01 -5.05 -14.06
N THR A 111 -5.96 -3.82 -13.51
CA THR A 111 -5.93 -3.61 -12.07
C THR A 111 -6.59 -2.28 -11.71
N GLU A 112 -7.19 -2.24 -10.52
CA GLU A 112 -7.71 -1.06 -9.83
C GLU A 112 -7.06 -1.05 -8.45
N TYR A 113 -6.68 0.13 -7.98
CA TYR A 113 -5.94 0.27 -6.73
C TYR A 113 -6.31 1.56 -6.01
N ARG A 114 -6.23 1.52 -4.68
CA ARG A 114 -6.72 2.58 -3.79
C ARG A 114 -5.65 2.91 -2.76
N ASN A 115 -5.23 4.17 -2.68
CA ASN A 115 -4.25 4.64 -1.70
C ASN A 115 -2.96 3.79 -1.70
N SER A 116 -2.56 3.29 -2.87
CA SER A 116 -1.46 2.34 -3.00
C SER A 116 -0.72 2.53 -4.33
N CYS A 117 0.32 1.75 -4.53
CA CYS A 117 1.08 1.66 -5.76
C CYS A 117 0.63 0.47 -6.61
N ALA A 118 0.86 0.58 -7.91
CA ALA A 118 0.56 -0.43 -8.91
C ALA A 118 1.60 -0.42 -10.03
N ALA A 119 1.70 -1.54 -10.74
CA ALA A 119 2.54 -1.70 -11.91
C ALA A 119 1.90 -2.63 -12.93
N ILE A 120 2.31 -2.49 -14.19
CA ILE A 120 1.91 -3.38 -15.29
C ILE A 120 3.15 -3.90 -16.02
N ALA A 121 3.24 -5.22 -16.11
CA ALA A 121 4.25 -5.95 -16.87
C ALA A 121 3.64 -6.53 -18.15
N VAL A 122 4.36 -6.42 -19.27
CA VAL A 122 3.96 -7.00 -20.56
C VAL A 122 5.13 -7.75 -21.17
N GLY A 123 4.88 -8.96 -21.68
CA GLY A 123 5.91 -9.79 -22.32
C GLY A 123 5.39 -10.65 -23.46
N GLY A 124 6.31 -11.24 -24.22
CA GLY A 124 6.04 -12.05 -25.43
C GLY A 124 5.66 -11.20 -26.65
N GLU A 125 5.10 -11.82 -27.69
CA GLU A 125 4.69 -11.17 -28.96
C GLU A 125 3.18 -10.84 -28.98
N ILE A 126 2.72 -9.96 -29.88
CA ILE A 126 1.27 -9.69 -30.03
C ILE A 126 0.54 -11.00 -30.36
N GLY A 127 -0.53 -11.29 -29.62
CA GLY A 127 -1.32 -12.51 -29.78
C GLY A 127 -0.77 -13.78 -29.13
N LYS A 128 0.47 -13.76 -28.60
CA LYS A 128 1.07 -14.87 -27.81
C LYS A 128 1.62 -14.42 -26.45
N GLY A 129 1.63 -13.11 -26.20
CA GLY A 129 2.16 -12.49 -25.00
C GLY A 129 1.25 -12.60 -23.78
N ARG A 130 1.77 -12.11 -22.67
CA ARG A 130 1.07 -12.02 -21.39
C ARG A 130 1.18 -10.61 -20.82
N VAL A 131 0.19 -10.27 -20.02
CA VAL A 131 0.13 -9.05 -19.23
C VAL A 131 -0.16 -9.44 -17.79
N ALA A 132 0.42 -8.71 -16.85
CA ALA A 132 0.05 -8.75 -15.44
C ALA A 132 0.02 -7.31 -14.92
N GLY A 133 -1.11 -6.90 -14.34
CA GLY A 133 -1.22 -5.65 -13.61
C GLY A 133 -1.42 -5.96 -12.14
N ILE A 134 -0.59 -5.40 -11.28
CA ILE A 134 -0.60 -5.62 -9.84
C ILE A 134 -0.81 -4.27 -9.17
N GLY A 135 -1.66 -4.24 -8.16
CA GLY A 135 -1.92 -3.07 -7.33
C GLY A 135 -2.01 -3.48 -5.86
N GLY A 136 -2.05 -2.49 -4.97
CA GLY A 136 -2.19 -2.72 -3.53
C GLY A 136 -0.87 -2.78 -2.75
N HIS A 137 0.26 -2.42 -3.37
CA HIS A 137 1.54 -2.33 -2.66
C HIS A 137 1.76 -0.95 -2.06
N ASP A 138 2.47 -0.87 -0.94
CA ASP A 138 2.85 0.41 -0.33
C ASP A 138 3.90 1.16 -1.17
N TYR A 139 4.72 0.41 -1.91
CA TYR A 139 5.83 0.91 -2.72
C TYR A 139 5.79 0.37 -4.15
N VAL A 140 6.37 1.13 -5.08
CA VAL A 140 6.41 0.79 -6.51
C VAL A 140 7.18 -0.51 -6.75
N GLU A 141 8.30 -0.70 -6.06
CA GLU A 141 9.21 -1.83 -6.24
C GLU A 141 8.52 -3.17 -5.94
N GLY A 142 7.63 -3.20 -4.95
CA GLY A 142 6.82 -4.38 -4.63
C GLY A 142 5.86 -4.73 -5.76
N ALA A 143 5.16 -3.73 -6.30
CA ALA A 143 4.23 -3.92 -7.41
C ALA A 143 4.95 -4.34 -8.70
N GLU A 144 6.11 -3.75 -8.99
CA GLU A 144 6.92 -4.11 -10.15
C GLU A 144 7.42 -5.55 -10.08
N LYS A 145 8.00 -5.94 -8.93
CA LYS A 145 8.51 -7.29 -8.72
C LYS A 145 7.40 -8.32 -8.92
N GLU A 146 6.25 -8.14 -8.28
CA GLU A 146 5.13 -9.08 -8.42
C GLU A 146 4.56 -9.08 -9.85
N ALA A 147 4.50 -7.92 -10.52
CA ALA A 147 4.03 -7.86 -11.90
C ALA A 147 4.92 -8.67 -12.85
N ILE A 148 6.25 -8.58 -12.70
CA ILE A 148 7.20 -9.41 -13.44
C ILE A 148 7.01 -10.89 -13.10
N GLU A 149 6.99 -11.25 -11.82
CA GLU A 149 6.85 -12.64 -11.37
C GLU A 149 5.58 -13.30 -11.94
N VAL A 150 4.43 -12.61 -11.86
CA VAL A 150 3.14 -13.10 -12.37
C VAL A 150 3.14 -13.17 -13.90
N CYS A 151 3.77 -12.21 -14.58
CA CYS A 151 3.83 -12.17 -16.04
C CYS A 151 4.73 -13.28 -16.60
N GLU A 152 5.88 -13.55 -15.98
CA GLU A 152 6.85 -14.55 -16.44
C GLU A 152 6.54 -15.97 -15.97
N LYS A 153 5.67 -16.15 -14.96
CA LYS A 153 5.38 -17.46 -14.38
C LYS A 153 5.00 -18.51 -15.43
N GLY A 154 5.90 -19.49 -15.60
CA GLY A 154 5.76 -20.61 -16.53
C GLY A 154 5.83 -20.22 -18.00
N LYS A 155 6.50 -19.11 -18.35
CA LYS A 155 6.65 -18.61 -19.72
C LYS A 155 8.12 -18.57 -20.13
N PRO A 156 8.42 -18.82 -21.43
CA PRO A 156 9.79 -18.79 -21.95
C PRO A 156 10.29 -17.38 -22.30
N PHE A 157 9.45 -16.36 -22.13
CA PHE A 157 9.78 -14.98 -22.45
C PHE A 157 9.91 -14.14 -21.18
N LYS A 158 10.68 -13.06 -21.29
CA LYS A 158 10.76 -12.01 -20.28
C LYS A 158 9.62 -11.00 -20.44
N CYS A 159 9.21 -10.45 -19.31
CA CYS A 159 8.28 -9.34 -19.26
C CYS A 159 9.02 -8.06 -18.89
N GLU A 160 8.46 -6.93 -19.31
CA GLU A 160 8.99 -5.62 -18.98
C GLU A 160 7.91 -4.81 -18.28
N ILE A 161 8.31 -4.05 -17.26
CA ILE A 161 7.46 -3.03 -16.67
C ILE A 161 7.22 -1.95 -17.71
N LYS A 162 5.94 -1.70 -18.01
CA LYS A 162 5.51 -0.63 -18.93
C LYS A 162 5.02 0.60 -18.20
N TYR A 163 4.56 0.43 -16.97
CA TYR A 163 4.22 1.53 -16.09
C TYR A 163 4.26 1.04 -14.64
N SER A 164 4.61 1.95 -13.75
CA SER A 164 4.45 1.83 -12.31
C SER A 164 4.21 3.21 -11.70
N GLY A 165 3.41 3.28 -10.64
CA GLY A 165 3.05 4.54 -10.01
C GLY A 165 2.12 4.35 -8.82
N CYS A 166 1.87 5.43 -8.08
CA CYS A 166 1.07 5.40 -6.87
C CYS A 166 -0.08 6.40 -6.90
N SER A 167 -1.24 5.94 -6.45
CA SER A 167 -2.41 6.77 -6.22
C SER A 167 -2.51 7.04 -4.74
N ARG A 168 -1.71 7.97 -4.22
CA ARG A 168 -1.68 8.38 -2.80
C ARG A 168 -1.34 9.87 -2.68
N HIS A 169 -1.61 10.44 -1.51
CA HIS A 169 -1.23 11.82 -1.23
C HIS A 169 0.30 11.95 -1.35
N PRO A 170 0.84 12.99 -2.03
CA PRO A 170 2.25 13.30 -1.95
C PRO A 170 2.52 13.79 -0.52
N ASP A 171 3.35 13.05 0.22
CA ASP A 171 3.82 13.44 1.55
C ASP A 171 4.88 14.56 1.46
#